data_AF-A0A356B3R2-F1
#
_entry.id   AF-A0A356B3R2-F1
#
_cell.length_a   1.000
_cell.length_b   1.000
_cell.length_c   1.000
_cell.angle_alpha   90.00
_cell.angle_beta   90.00
_cell.angle_gamma   90.00
#
_symmetry.space_group_name_H-M   'P 1'
#
loop_
_entity.id
_entity.type
_entity.pdbx_description
1 polymer ?
#
loop_
_entity_poly.entity_id
_entity_poly.type
_entity_poly.pdbx_seq_one_letter_code
_entity_poly.pdbx_strand_id
1 'polypeptide(L)'
;MPDIYNDDLHPHSPYIEIRSRIDNGFSKGWGFHFQPSEEYWVDCHNHLEGIKTHSDVYKLIDRWFSELDAFRLGKVLVIGSDPELFEILGDMGKQDKRISWLVSIPCEKPNVEVLNSAIENGAIGLKLHNASIMKGLADYKIWLNDQWSRIFELAEKKHIPVLWHVTQRVSKSPYHGGGENSYWSESKEKNIAFNNEDLLKVTIKVLELFPDLKIIGVLQLHMGLERLSDLFGRYK
;
A
#
# COMPACT_ATOMS: atom_id res chain seq x y z
N MET A 1 2.69 -9.91 -35.55
CA MET A 1 3.74 -9.65 -34.55
C MET A 1 3.11 -9.94 -33.20
N PRO A 2 3.68 -10.77 -32.31
CA PRO A 2 3.14 -10.84 -30.97
C PRO A 2 3.56 -9.56 -30.27
N ASP A 3 2.60 -8.68 -30.00
CA ASP A 3 2.78 -7.64 -28.99
C ASP A 3 3.18 -8.38 -27.71
N ILE A 4 4.40 -8.12 -27.24
CA ILE A 4 4.87 -8.58 -25.95
C ILE A 4 4.05 -7.77 -24.93
N TYR A 5 2.90 -8.33 -24.55
CA TYR A 5 2.10 -7.81 -23.45
C TYR A 5 2.99 -7.78 -22.20
N ASN A 6 3.10 -6.61 -21.59
CA ASN A 6 3.81 -6.47 -20.34
C ASN A 6 2.86 -6.81 -19.19
N ASP A 7 2.97 -8.01 -18.64
CA ASP A 7 2.17 -8.48 -17.49
C ASP A 7 2.30 -7.57 -16.26
N ASP A 8 3.39 -6.79 -16.16
CA ASP A 8 3.58 -5.82 -15.08
C ASP A 8 2.69 -4.57 -15.25
N LEU A 9 2.22 -4.28 -16.46
CA LEU A 9 1.33 -3.14 -16.77
C LEU A 9 -0.15 -3.54 -16.80
N HIS A 10 -0.45 -4.78 -17.19
CA HIS A 10 -1.81 -5.30 -17.31
C HIS A 10 -1.89 -6.73 -16.78
N PRO A 11 -2.11 -6.93 -15.48
CA PRO A 11 -2.10 -8.26 -14.89
C PRO A 11 -3.40 -9.01 -15.25
N HIS A 12 -3.40 -9.67 -16.39
CA HIS A 12 -4.48 -10.55 -16.82
C HIS A 12 -4.30 -11.95 -16.26
N SER A 13 -5.40 -12.64 -15.97
CA SER A 13 -5.34 -14.06 -15.59
C SER A 13 -4.81 -14.92 -16.76
N PRO A 14 -3.82 -15.83 -16.58
CA PRO A 14 -3.27 -16.69 -17.61
C PRO A 14 -4.32 -17.62 -18.21
N TYR A 15 -5.41 -17.89 -17.48
CA TYR A 15 -6.57 -18.61 -17.99
C TYR A 15 -7.25 -17.88 -19.16
N ILE A 16 -7.12 -16.56 -19.27
CA ILE A 16 -7.69 -15.74 -20.36
C ILE A 16 -6.78 -15.78 -21.58
N GLU A 17 -5.47 -15.65 -21.39
CA GLU A 17 -4.50 -15.77 -22.48
C GLU A 17 -4.65 -17.13 -23.18
N ILE A 18 -4.75 -18.20 -22.39
CA ILE A 18 -5.00 -19.56 -22.90
C ILE A 18 -6.34 -19.62 -23.66
N ARG A 19 -7.45 -19.14 -23.09
CA ARG A 19 -8.77 -19.13 -23.79
C ARG A 19 -8.77 -18.36 -25.11
N SER A 20 -7.92 -17.33 -25.23
CA SER A 20 -7.78 -16.59 -26.48
C SER A 20 -7.08 -17.38 -27.59
N ARG A 21 -6.42 -18.51 -27.26
CA ARG A 21 -5.57 -19.28 -28.18
C ARG A 21 -5.96 -20.75 -28.36
N ILE A 22 -6.50 -21.43 -27.34
CA ILE A 22 -6.69 -22.89 -27.40
C ILE A 22 -7.72 -23.38 -28.43
N ASP A 23 -8.62 -22.50 -28.89
CA ASP A 23 -9.67 -22.84 -29.85
C ASP A 23 -9.98 -21.67 -30.82
N ASN A 24 -8.93 -20.95 -31.26
CA ASN A 24 -9.05 -19.74 -32.07
C ASN A 24 -9.95 -18.66 -31.42
N GLY A 25 -10.00 -18.64 -30.09
CA GLY A 25 -10.73 -17.64 -29.32
C GLY A 25 -12.23 -17.90 -29.21
N PHE A 26 -12.74 -19.07 -29.60
CA PHE A 26 -14.14 -19.45 -29.35
C PHE A 26 -14.44 -19.44 -27.84
N SER A 27 -13.50 -19.94 -27.02
CA SER A 27 -13.59 -19.93 -25.55
C SER A 27 -13.35 -18.56 -24.91
N LYS A 28 -12.97 -17.53 -25.69
CA LYS A 28 -12.80 -16.16 -25.19
C LYS A 28 -14.11 -15.61 -24.60
N GLY A 29 -15.26 -15.99 -25.16
CA GLY A 29 -16.59 -15.52 -24.72
C GLY A 29 -17.31 -16.48 -23.76
N TRP A 30 -16.73 -17.63 -23.42
CA TRP A 30 -17.40 -18.67 -22.64
C TRP A 30 -16.85 -18.74 -21.21
N GLY A 31 -17.56 -18.07 -20.29
CA GLY A 31 -17.46 -18.26 -18.85
C GLY A 31 -18.72 -18.95 -18.35
N PHE A 32 -18.67 -20.27 -18.09
CA PHE A 32 -19.78 -21.03 -17.52
C PHE A 32 -20.24 -20.39 -16.20
N HIS A 33 -21.51 -19.94 -16.14
CA HIS A 33 -22.31 -19.50 -14.99
C HIS A 33 -21.79 -18.39 -14.06
N PHE A 34 -20.48 -18.14 -14.01
CA PHE A 34 -19.84 -17.03 -13.30
C PHE A 34 -18.75 -16.51 -14.21
N GLN A 35 -18.83 -15.25 -14.63
CA GLN A 35 -17.70 -14.64 -15.32
C GLN A 35 -16.56 -14.55 -14.32
N PRO A 36 -15.44 -15.27 -14.50
CA PRO A 36 -14.28 -15.03 -13.66
C PRO A 36 -13.87 -13.57 -13.86
N SER A 37 -13.59 -12.85 -12.77
CA SER A 37 -12.93 -11.54 -12.84
C SER A 37 -11.75 -11.65 -13.82
N GLU A 38 -11.76 -10.84 -14.88
CA GLU A 38 -10.79 -10.95 -15.97
C GLU A 38 -9.39 -10.43 -15.59
N GLU A 39 -9.30 -9.80 -14.42
CA GLU A 39 -8.13 -9.11 -13.91
C GLU A 39 -7.67 -9.78 -12.61
N TYR A 40 -6.35 -9.81 -12.41
CA TYR A 40 -5.76 -10.17 -11.14
C TYR A 40 -5.81 -8.99 -10.16
N TRP A 41 -5.99 -9.32 -8.88
CA TRP A 41 -5.89 -8.36 -7.79
C TRP A 41 -4.43 -8.20 -7.37
N VAL A 42 -4.08 -6.96 -7.07
CA VAL A 42 -2.84 -6.63 -6.34
C VAL A 42 -3.24 -6.22 -4.93
N ASP A 43 -2.85 -7.02 -3.94
CA ASP A 43 -3.01 -6.63 -2.55
C ASP A 43 -1.85 -5.72 -2.16
N CYS A 44 -2.14 -4.45 -1.91
CA CYS A 44 -1.11 -3.43 -1.69
C CYS A 44 -0.70 -3.23 -0.22
N HIS A 45 -1.26 -3.98 0.72
CA HIS A 45 -1.07 -3.71 2.15
C HIS A 45 -1.00 -4.98 2.99
N ASN A 46 0.17 -5.63 2.98
CA ASN A 46 0.40 -6.86 3.73
C ASN A 46 1.49 -6.68 4.78
N HIS A 47 1.17 -7.01 6.03
CA HIS A 47 2.12 -6.95 7.15
C HIS A 47 2.86 -8.28 7.31
N LEU A 48 4.17 -8.19 7.55
CA LEU A 48 5.02 -9.32 7.89
C LEU A 48 5.18 -9.36 9.41
N GLU A 49 4.63 -10.38 10.07
CA GLU A 49 4.84 -10.60 11.50
C GLU A 49 5.72 -11.83 11.73
N GLY A 50 6.74 -11.70 12.58
CA GLY A 50 7.58 -12.82 13.00
C GLY A 50 8.56 -13.36 11.94
N ILE A 51 8.78 -12.62 10.85
CA ILE A 51 9.69 -13.01 9.77
C ILE A 51 11.13 -12.62 10.11
N LYS A 52 12.08 -13.55 9.91
CA LYS A 52 13.52 -13.28 10.12
C LYS A 52 14.43 -13.79 9.00
N THR A 53 13.95 -14.71 8.17
CA THR A 53 14.75 -15.39 7.14
C THR A 53 14.03 -15.42 5.79
N HIS A 54 14.77 -15.66 4.70
CA HIS A 54 14.16 -15.93 3.38
C HIS A 54 13.13 -17.06 3.45
N SER A 55 13.42 -18.13 4.21
CA SER A 55 12.50 -19.27 4.34
C SER A 55 11.17 -18.89 4.98
N ASP A 56 11.17 -17.95 5.93
CA ASP A 56 9.94 -17.48 6.57
C ASP A 56 9.06 -16.71 5.57
N VAL A 57 9.68 -15.84 4.75
CA VAL A 57 8.96 -15.11 3.70
C VAL A 57 8.38 -16.09 2.68
N TYR A 58 9.18 -17.03 2.17
CA TYR A 58 8.72 -18.02 1.20
C TYR A 58 7.53 -18.83 1.72
N LYS A 59 7.60 -19.36 2.94
CA LYS A 59 6.50 -20.13 3.54
C LYS A 59 5.23 -19.29 3.69
N LEU A 60 5.35 -18.02 4.05
CA LEU A 60 4.21 -17.13 4.17
C LEU A 60 3.54 -16.88 2.82
N ILE A 61 4.34 -16.59 1.79
CA ILE A 61 3.86 -16.32 0.44
C ILE A 61 3.23 -17.57 -0.16
N ASP A 62 3.89 -18.73 -0.06
CA ASP A 62 3.33 -20.00 -0.56
C ASP A 62 2.01 -20.32 0.13
N ARG A 63 1.90 -20.08 1.45
CA ARG A 63 0.63 -20.23 2.16
C ARG A 63 -0.45 -19.30 1.60
N TRP A 64 -0.15 -18.00 1.44
CA TRP A 64 -1.12 -17.06 0.88
C TRP A 64 -1.57 -17.45 -0.52
N PHE A 65 -0.64 -17.76 -1.42
CA PHE A 65 -1.00 -18.10 -2.81
C PHE A 65 -1.60 -19.50 -2.95
N SER A 66 -1.38 -20.42 -2.00
CA SER A 66 -2.09 -21.71 -1.99
C SER A 66 -3.59 -21.58 -1.80
N GLU A 67 -4.04 -20.46 -1.20
CA GLU A 67 -5.46 -20.18 -0.96
C GLU A 67 -5.98 -19.05 -1.87
N LEU A 68 -5.23 -17.95 -1.99
CA LEU A 68 -5.68 -16.70 -2.60
C LEU A 68 -5.51 -16.64 -4.13
N ASP A 69 -4.71 -17.52 -4.73
CA ASP A 69 -4.67 -17.64 -6.21
C ASP A 69 -6.03 -18.10 -6.76
N ALA A 70 -6.77 -18.91 -6.00
CA ALA A 70 -8.16 -19.27 -6.34
C ALA A 70 -9.09 -18.04 -6.42
N PHE A 71 -8.74 -16.98 -5.69
CA PHE A 71 -9.42 -15.67 -5.69
C PHE A 71 -8.75 -14.63 -6.60
N ARG A 72 -7.85 -15.07 -7.49
CA ARG A 72 -7.14 -14.21 -8.45
C ARG A 72 -6.25 -13.17 -7.77
N LEU A 73 -5.64 -13.47 -6.63
CA LEU A 73 -4.52 -12.67 -6.17
C LEU A 73 -3.32 -12.94 -7.10
N GLY A 74 -2.87 -11.92 -7.82
CA GLY A 74 -1.71 -12.03 -8.71
C GLY A 74 -0.41 -11.54 -8.07
N LYS A 75 -0.51 -10.56 -7.16
CA LYS A 75 0.65 -9.92 -6.54
C LYS A 75 0.32 -9.36 -5.17
N VAL A 76 1.31 -9.36 -4.29
CA VAL A 76 1.26 -8.72 -2.97
C VAL A 76 2.36 -7.68 -2.83
N LEU A 77 2.03 -6.56 -2.17
CA LEU A 77 3.01 -5.65 -1.59
C LEU A 77 3.12 -5.94 -0.09
N VAL A 78 4.31 -6.36 0.33
CA VAL A 78 4.61 -6.62 1.74
C VAL A 78 5.30 -5.42 2.38
N ILE A 79 5.07 -5.21 3.66
CA ILE A 79 5.58 -4.06 4.41
C ILE A 79 6.75 -4.51 5.28
N GLY A 80 7.95 -4.01 4.96
CA GLY A 80 9.16 -4.18 5.76
C GLY A 80 9.43 -2.95 6.62
N SER A 81 9.61 -3.13 7.93
CA SER A 81 9.93 -2.04 8.86
C SER A 81 11.31 -2.15 9.50
N ASP A 82 11.98 -3.29 9.33
CA ASP A 82 13.28 -3.59 9.92
C ASP A 82 14.36 -3.59 8.82
N PRO A 83 15.40 -2.75 8.93
CA PRO A 83 16.53 -2.76 8.00
C PRO A 83 17.19 -4.13 7.83
N GLU A 84 17.15 -4.99 8.85
CA GLU A 84 17.68 -6.36 8.76
C GLU A 84 16.95 -7.22 7.71
N LEU A 85 15.72 -6.84 7.34
CA LEU A 85 14.92 -7.55 6.34
C LEU A 85 15.10 -7.03 4.92
N PHE A 86 15.76 -5.90 4.70
CA PHE A 86 15.77 -5.24 3.39
C PHE A 86 16.43 -6.08 2.30
N GLU A 87 17.57 -6.71 2.62
CA GLU A 87 18.26 -7.61 1.69
C GLU A 87 17.36 -8.80 1.33
N ILE A 88 16.73 -9.42 2.34
CA ILE A 88 15.81 -10.55 2.15
C ILE A 88 14.65 -10.13 1.22
N LEU A 89 13.99 -9.01 1.49
CA LEU A 89 12.86 -8.53 0.70
C LEU A 89 13.28 -8.12 -0.72
N GLY A 90 14.48 -7.56 -0.87
CA GLY A 90 15.08 -7.24 -2.16
C GLY A 90 15.36 -8.47 -3.00
N ASP A 91 15.91 -9.54 -2.41
CA ASP A 91 16.12 -10.82 -3.08
C ASP A 91 14.80 -11.47 -3.48
N MET A 92 13.82 -11.47 -2.58
CA MET A 92 12.49 -12.02 -2.84
C MET A 92 11.79 -11.33 -4.01
N GLY A 93 11.82 -10.00 -4.07
CA GLY A 93 11.23 -9.25 -5.18
C GLY A 93 11.90 -9.50 -6.55
N LYS A 94 13.17 -9.94 -6.55
CA LYS A 94 13.87 -10.36 -7.78
C LYS A 94 13.57 -11.80 -8.17
N GLN A 95 13.35 -12.68 -7.19
CA GLN A 95 13.14 -14.12 -7.39
C GLN A 95 11.68 -14.47 -7.67
N ASP A 96 10.72 -13.72 -7.14
CA ASP A 96 9.30 -13.97 -7.27
C ASP A 96 8.52 -12.70 -7.65
N LYS A 97 8.02 -12.67 -8.89
CA LYS A 97 7.26 -11.53 -9.43
C LYS A 97 5.94 -11.26 -8.70
N ARG A 98 5.43 -12.24 -7.96
CA ARG A 98 4.23 -12.11 -7.13
C ARG A 98 4.47 -11.22 -5.90
N ILE A 99 5.71 -10.81 -5.65
CA ILE A 99 6.08 -10.05 -4.48
C ILE A 99 6.71 -8.72 -4.90
N SER A 100 6.30 -7.66 -4.25
CA SER A 100 7.08 -6.43 -4.14
C SER A 100 6.95 -5.90 -2.72
N TRP A 101 7.72 -4.88 -2.34
CA TRP A 101 7.71 -4.45 -0.95
C TRP A 101 7.81 -2.94 -0.77
N LEU A 102 7.24 -2.49 0.34
CA LEU A 102 7.21 -1.11 0.80
C LEU A 102 7.99 -1.03 2.12
N VAL A 103 8.75 0.05 2.29
CA VAL A 103 9.39 0.33 3.58
C VAL A 103 8.42 1.09 4.49
N SER A 104 8.30 0.69 5.75
CA SER A 104 7.53 1.42 6.76
C SER A 104 8.47 2.08 7.76
N ILE A 105 8.43 3.41 7.83
CA ILE A 105 9.18 4.19 8.81
C ILE A 105 8.20 4.65 9.91
N PRO A 106 8.47 4.38 11.20
CA PRO A 106 7.62 4.86 12.29
C PRO A 106 7.53 6.39 12.31
N CYS A 107 6.32 6.96 12.51
CA CYS A 107 6.08 8.41 12.49
C CYS A 107 6.99 9.19 13.45
N GLU A 108 7.31 8.61 14.61
CA GLU A 108 8.11 9.22 15.68
C GLU A 108 9.61 9.17 15.44
N LYS A 109 10.05 8.35 14.47
CA LYS A 109 11.46 8.10 14.18
C LYS A 109 11.75 8.29 12.68
N PRO A 110 11.50 9.49 12.13
CA PRO A 110 11.84 9.77 10.74
C PRO A 110 13.35 9.59 10.53
N ASN A 111 13.70 8.80 9.53
CA ASN A 111 15.08 8.53 9.17
C ASN A 111 15.18 8.39 7.64
N VAL A 112 15.85 9.34 6.99
CA VAL A 112 15.94 9.39 5.53
C VAL A 112 16.92 8.34 4.99
N GLU A 113 17.92 7.98 5.78
CA GLU A 113 18.90 6.95 5.48
C GLU A 113 18.25 5.56 5.41
N VAL A 114 17.25 5.29 6.25
CA VAL A 114 16.42 4.07 6.18
C VAL A 114 15.64 4.00 4.86
N LEU A 115 15.03 5.11 4.42
CA LEU A 115 14.36 5.14 3.11
C LEU A 115 15.36 4.92 1.98
N ASN A 116 16.51 5.60 2.00
CA ASN A 116 17.53 5.44 0.96
C ASN A 116 18.03 3.99 0.88
N SER A 117 18.36 3.38 2.02
CA SER A 117 18.79 1.98 2.09
C SER A 117 17.71 1.02 1.59
N ALA A 118 16.44 1.26 1.91
CA ALA A 118 15.34 0.45 1.40
C ALA A 118 15.21 0.53 -0.13
N ILE A 119 15.34 1.74 -0.70
CA ILE A 119 15.31 1.96 -2.16
C ILE A 119 16.48 1.23 -2.83
N GLU A 120 17.68 1.31 -2.27
CA GLU A 120 18.86 0.58 -2.77
C GLU A 120 18.67 -0.94 -2.76
N ASN A 121 17.84 -1.44 -1.83
CA ASN A 121 17.43 -2.85 -1.75
C ASN A 121 16.14 -3.17 -2.53
N GLY A 122 15.63 -2.25 -3.34
CA GLY A 122 14.51 -2.51 -4.25
C GLY A 122 13.12 -2.31 -3.66
N ALA A 123 12.98 -1.57 -2.55
CA ALA A 123 11.66 -1.10 -2.12
C ALA A 123 11.03 -0.24 -3.21
N ILE A 124 9.75 -0.50 -3.51
CA ILE A 124 9.01 0.20 -4.57
C ILE A 124 8.12 1.31 -4.04
N GLY A 125 8.14 1.58 -2.74
CA GLY A 125 7.26 2.56 -2.10
C GLY A 125 7.53 2.73 -0.61
N LEU A 126 6.99 3.80 -0.05
CA LEU A 126 7.03 4.14 1.37
C LEU A 126 5.63 3.95 1.95
N LYS A 127 5.53 3.28 3.10
CA LYS A 127 4.28 3.17 3.86
C LYS A 127 4.35 4.06 5.10
N LEU A 128 3.31 4.86 5.30
CA LEU A 128 3.09 5.68 6.49
C LEU A 128 1.93 5.12 7.31
N HIS A 129 1.85 5.44 8.61
CA HIS A 129 0.73 5.02 9.45
C HIS A 129 0.43 6.03 10.54
N ASN A 130 -0.84 6.41 10.69
CA ASN A 130 -1.27 7.40 11.68
C ASN A 130 -1.57 6.81 13.07
N ALA A 131 -1.36 5.51 13.34
CA ALA A 131 -1.76 4.91 14.62
C ALA A 131 -1.19 5.64 15.84
N SER A 132 0.09 6.01 15.85
CA SER A 132 0.67 6.72 16.98
C SER A 132 0.08 8.12 17.18
N ILE A 133 -0.25 8.83 16.10
CA ILE A 133 -0.98 10.11 16.16
C ILE A 133 -2.36 9.89 16.78
N MET A 134 -3.07 8.84 16.35
CA MET A 134 -4.39 8.50 16.90
C MET A 134 -4.35 8.12 18.37
N LYS A 135 -3.25 7.51 18.84
CA LYS A 135 -2.99 7.18 20.25
C LYS A 135 -2.47 8.37 21.08
N GLY A 136 -2.28 9.54 20.46
CA GLY A 136 -1.67 10.71 21.11
C GLY A 136 -0.24 10.46 21.57
N LEU A 137 0.51 9.69 20.79
CA LEU A 137 1.95 9.47 20.99
C LEU A 137 2.78 10.39 20.07
N ALA A 138 2.14 11.00 19.06
CA ALA A 138 2.72 12.03 18.20
C ALA A 138 1.73 13.15 17.87
N ASP A 139 2.27 14.32 17.55
CA ASP A 139 1.49 15.46 17.05
C ASP A 139 0.95 15.16 15.64
N TYR A 140 -0.28 15.59 15.33
CA TYR A 140 -0.88 15.32 14.03
C TYR A 140 -0.21 16.05 12.86
N LYS A 141 0.57 17.10 13.14
CA LYS A 141 1.40 17.84 12.18
C LYS A 141 2.81 17.27 12.05
N ILE A 142 3.13 16.13 12.68
CA ILE A 142 4.48 15.53 12.63
C ILE A 142 5.00 15.38 11.20
N TRP A 143 4.13 15.06 10.25
CA TRP A 143 4.44 14.92 8.82
C TRP A 143 4.96 16.21 8.17
N LEU A 144 4.74 17.38 8.78
CA LEU A 144 5.18 18.68 8.24
C LEU A 144 6.51 19.15 8.82
N ASN A 145 7.19 18.33 9.63
CA ASN A 145 8.49 18.71 10.18
C ASN A 145 9.63 18.53 9.16
N ASP A 146 10.80 19.10 9.46
CA ASP A 146 11.96 19.08 8.57
C ASP A 146 12.47 17.65 8.27
N GLN A 147 12.38 16.73 9.24
CA GLN A 147 12.86 15.36 9.07
C GLN A 147 11.98 14.57 8.11
N TRP A 148 10.66 14.68 8.24
CA TRP A 148 9.70 14.10 7.30
C TRP A 148 9.76 14.78 5.94
N SER A 149 9.98 16.09 5.90
CA SER A 149 10.15 16.84 4.65
C SER A 149 11.31 16.29 3.81
N ARG A 150 12.45 15.93 4.42
CA ARG A 150 13.58 15.28 3.72
C ARG A 150 13.23 13.90 3.17
N ILE A 151 12.41 13.13 3.88
CA ILE A 151 11.93 11.81 3.43
C ILE A 151 11.02 11.99 2.21
N PHE A 152 10.10 12.96 2.26
CA PHE A 152 9.20 13.25 1.13
C PHE A 152 9.95 13.79 -0.08
N GLU A 153 10.92 14.68 0.11
CA GLU A 153 11.79 15.17 -0.95
C GLU A 153 12.56 14.02 -1.63
N LEU A 154 13.10 13.09 -0.83
CA LEU A 154 13.77 11.90 -1.38
C LEU A 154 12.79 11.00 -2.14
N ALA A 155 11.61 10.75 -1.58
CA ALA A 155 10.58 9.93 -2.22
C ALA A 155 10.12 10.52 -3.56
N GLU A 156 9.85 11.83 -3.59
CA GLU A 156 9.48 12.56 -4.80
C GLU A 156 10.60 12.50 -5.86
N LYS A 157 11.84 12.85 -5.47
CA LYS A 157 13.02 12.81 -6.35
C LYS A 157 13.28 11.43 -6.96
N LYS A 158 12.95 10.37 -6.22
CA LYS A 158 13.14 8.97 -6.65
C LYS A 158 11.86 8.38 -7.27
N HIS A 159 10.79 9.15 -7.41
CA HIS A 159 9.48 8.71 -7.88
C HIS A 159 8.92 7.50 -7.10
N ILE A 160 9.18 7.46 -5.79
CA ILE A 160 8.73 6.44 -4.87
C ILE A 160 7.34 6.83 -4.35
N PRO A 161 6.28 6.07 -4.67
CA PRO A 161 4.93 6.35 -4.17
C PRO A 161 4.83 6.12 -2.65
N VAL A 162 3.92 6.86 -2.02
CA VAL A 162 3.64 6.78 -0.60
C VAL A 162 2.27 6.12 -0.38
N LEU A 163 2.25 4.92 0.18
CA LEU A 163 1.06 4.29 0.73
C LEU A 163 0.73 4.93 2.09
N TRP A 164 -0.23 5.84 2.10
CA TRP A 164 -0.62 6.57 3.30
C TRP A 164 -1.71 5.82 4.06
N HIS A 165 -1.31 4.99 5.03
CA HIS A 165 -2.27 4.30 5.88
C HIS A 165 -2.84 5.25 6.92
N VAL A 166 -3.97 5.85 6.58
CA VAL A 166 -4.71 6.68 7.53
C VAL A 166 -5.52 5.79 8.47
N THR A 167 -5.48 6.10 9.76
CA THR A 167 -6.47 5.60 10.72
C THR A 167 -7.45 6.74 10.96
N GLN A 168 -8.74 6.45 10.92
CA GLN A 168 -9.80 7.45 10.97
C GLN A 168 -10.65 7.25 12.23
N ARG A 169 -11.21 8.35 12.75
CA ARG A 169 -12.35 8.24 13.67
C ARG A 169 -13.56 7.82 12.86
N VAL A 170 -14.11 6.66 13.17
CA VAL A 170 -15.26 6.07 12.49
C VAL A 170 -16.22 5.48 13.50
N SER A 171 -17.51 5.57 13.21
CA SER A 171 -18.53 4.79 13.88
C SER A 171 -18.43 3.32 13.48
N LYS A 172 -19.23 2.46 14.12
CA LYS A 172 -19.43 1.09 13.65
C LYS A 172 -19.95 1.12 12.20
N SER A 173 -19.14 0.64 11.27
CA SER A 173 -19.50 0.48 9.86
C SER A 173 -19.25 -0.98 9.48
N PRO A 174 -20.22 -1.67 8.85
CA PRO A 174 -20.04 -3.06 8.41
C PRO A 174 -19.04 -3.18 7.24
N TYR A 175 -18.68 -2.06 6.60
CA TYR A 175 -17.79 -2.02 5.44
C TYR A 175 -16.36 -1.57 5.79
N HIS A 176 -16.07 -1.29 7.06
CA HIS A 176 -14.72 -1.01 7.53
C HIS A 176 -14.19 -2.22 8.30
N GLY A 177 -13.07 -2.79 7.83
CA GLY A 177 -12.39 -3.91 8.51
C GLY A 177 -11.74 -3.54 9.85
N GLY A 178 -11.82 -2.26 10.26
CA GLY A 178 -11.34 -1.78 11.55
C GLY A 178 -12.46 -1.71 12.59
N GLY A 179 -12.10 -1.87 13.88
CA GLY A 179 -13.03 -1.65 14.98
C GLY A 179 -13.47 -0.19 15.08
N GLU A 180 -14.64 0.04 15.69
CA GLU A 180 -15.12 1.39 16.04
C GLU A 180 -14.02 2.16 16.77
N ASN A 181 -13.67 3.35 16.25
CA ASN A 181 -12.71 4.23 16.89
C ASN A 181 -11.39 3.49 17.27
N SER A 182 -10.90 2.64 16.36
CA SER A 182 -9.63 1.93 16.56
C SER A 182 -8.51 2.90 16.96
N TYR A 183 -7.75 2.55 18.01
CA TYR A 183 -6.68 3.36 18.64
C TYR A 183 -7.13 4.66 19.32
N TRP A 184 -8.41 5.03 19.24
CA TRP A 184 -8.96 6.25 19.84
C TRP A 184 -9.48 6.04 21.27
N SER A 185 -9.78 4.80 21.67
CA SER A 185 -10.02 4.50 23.09
C SER A 185 -8.81 4.86 23.96
N GLU A 186 -7.59 4.67 23.43
CA GLU A 186 -6.32 4.99 24.08
C GLU A 186 -6.02 6.50 24.18
N SER A 187 -6.75 7.35 23.44
CA SER A 187 -6.50 8.80 23.38
C SER A 187 -7.47 9.67 24.17
N LYS A 188 -8.61 9.12 24.63
CA LYS A 188 -9.58 9.86 25.44
C LYS A 188 -8.97 10.47 26.69
N GLU A 189 -7.94 9.85 27.24
CA GLU A 189 -7.21 10.34 28.42
C GLU A 189 -6.30 11.54 28.13
N LYS A 190 -6.01 11.82 26.85
CA LYS A 190 -4.99 12.80 26.43
C LYS A 190 -5.57 14.10 25.83
N ASN A 191 -6.88 14.30 25.86
CA ASN A 191 -7.55 15.52 25.34
C ASN A 191 -7.13 15.91 23.90
N ILE A 192 -7.02 14.92 23.01
CA ILE A 192 -6.61 15.17 21.63
C ILE A 192 -7.68 16.00 20.88
N ALA A 193 -7.28 17.16 20.34
CA ALA A 193 -8.18 18.15 19.75
C ALA A 193 -8.35 18.08 18.22
N PHE A 194 -7.50 17.36 17.48
CA PHE A 194 -7.62 17.28 16.01
C PHE A 194 -8.82 16.41 15.59
N ASN A 195 -9.24 16.45 14.32
CA ASN A 195 -10.27 15.57 13.75
C ASN A 195 -9.79 14.96 12.40
N ASN A 196 -10.65 14.20 11.70
CA ASN A 196 -10.29 13.60 10.40
C ASN A 196 -9.97 14.66 9.32
N GLU A 197 -10.62 15.84 9.37
CA GLU A 197 -10.37 16.96 8.46
C GLU A 197 -8.99 17.59 8.70
N ASP A 198 -8.55 17.69 9.96
CA ASP A 198 -7.21 18.18 10.29
C ASP A 198 -6.11 17.26 9.76
N LEU A 199 -6.31 15.93 9.87
CA LEU A 199 -5.40 14.94 9.28
C LEU A 199 -5.35 15.05 7.76
N LEU A 200 -6.50 15.21 7.11
CA LEU A 200 -6.57 15.42 5.67
C LEU A 200 -5.84 16.71 5.25
N LYS A 201 -6.04 17.82 5.97
CA LYS A 201 -5.33 19.08 5.69
C LYS A 201 -3.82 18.92 5.77
N VAL A 202 -3.31 18.10 6.68
CA VAL A 202 -1.88 17.77 6.73
C VAL A 202 -1.44 16.99 5.49
N THR A 203 -2.20 15.97 5.06
CA THR A 203 -1.89 15.23 3.82
C THR A 203 -1.92 16.13 2.58
N ILE A 204 -2.93 17.00 2.45
CA ILE A 204 -3.01 17.99 1.37
C ILE A 204 -1.81 18.93 1.43
N LYS A 205 -1.42 19.38 2.62
CA LYS A 205 -0.28 20.27 2.76
C LYS A 205 1.04 19.63 2.33
N VAL A 206 1.22 18.32 2.59
CA VAL A 206 2.36 17.57 2.06
C VAL A 206 2.33 17.55 0.53
N LEU A 207 1.18 17.26 -0.09
CA LEU A 207 1.05 17.31 -1.56
C LEU A 207 1.30 18.70 -2.16
N GLU A 208 0.94 19.79 -1.45
CA GLU A 208 1.27 21.15 -1.89
C GLU A 208 2.77 21.45 -1.83
N LEU A 209 3.47 20.87 -0.84
CA LEU A 209 4.92 21.06 -0.66
C LEU A 209 5.74 20.17 -1.61
N PHE A 210 5.21 19.00 -1.97
CA PHE A 210 5.83 17.99 -2.83
C PHE A 210 4.84 17.59 -3.94
N PRO A 211 4.68 18.44 -4.98
CA PRO A 211 3.63 18.30 -5.99
C PRO A 211 3.78 17.07 -6.91
N ASP A 212 4.99 16.52 -7.04
CA ASP A 212 5.26 15.34 -7.86
C ASP A 212 5.17 14.03 -7.05
N LEU A 213 5.07 14.12 -5.71
CA LEU A 213 4.90 12.97 -4.83
C LEU A 213 3.55 12.28 -5.09
N LYS A 214 3.59 10.96 -5.36
CA LYS A 214 2.38 10.16 -5.56
C LYS A 214 1.93 9.53 -4.25
N ILE A 215 0.68 9.75 -3.86
CA ILE A 215 0.08 9.16 -2.66
C ILE A 215 -0.99 8.14 -3.05
N ILE A 216 -0.92 6.96 -2.43
CA ILE A 216 -1.97 5.94 -2.44
C ILE A 216 -2.64 5.98 -1.07
N GLY A 217 -3.86 6.52 -0.99
CA GLY A 217 -4.60 6.64 0.26
C GLY A 217 -5.31 5.33 0.64
N VAL A 218 -4.94 4.73 1.78
CA VAL A 218 -5.64 3.55 2.32
C VAL A 218 -6.93 4.00 3.01
N LEU A 219 -7.92 3.10 3.11
CA LEU A 219 -9.18 3.35 3.82
C LEU A 219 -9.96 4.58 3.30
N GLN A 220 -9.84 4.93 2.01
CA GLN A 220 -10.52 6.10 1.42
C GLN A 220 -10.08 7.45 2.01
N LEU A 221 -8.86 7.53 2.56
CA LEU A 221 -8.17 8.77 2.95
C LEU A 221 -9.07 9.82 3.64
N HIS A 222 -9.85 9.39 4.64
CA HIS A 222 -10.76 10.19 5.48
C HIS A 222 -12.08 10.67 4.84
N MET A 223 -12.31 10.45 3.54
CA MET A 223 -13.27 11.26 2.79
C MET A 223 -14.38 10.47 2.09
N GLY A 224 -14.17 9.18 1.82
CA GLY A 224 -15.06 8.43 0.93
C GLY A 224 -14.78 8.71 -0.56
N LEU A 225 -15.28 7.83 -1.43
CA LEU A 225 -14.92 7.83 -2.85
C LEU A 225 -15.36 9.10 -3.61
N GLU A 226 -16.57 9.60 -3.36
CA GLU A 226 -17.09 10.80 -4.05
C GLU A 226 -16.25 12.04 -3.73
N ARG A 227 -15.97 12.25 -2.45
CA ARG A 227 -15.22 13.43 -2.00
C ARG A 227 -13.75 13.33 -2.40
N LEU A 228 -13.17 12.12 -2.47
CA LEU A 228 -11.84 11.91 -3.04
C LEU A 228 -11.79 12.23 -4.54
N SER A 229 -12.81 11.84 -5.30
CA SER A 229 -12.91 12.16 -6.72
C SER A 229 -12.93 13.68 -6.96
N ASP A 230 -13.75 14.39 -6.19
CA ASP A 230 -13.82 15.86 -6.19
C ASP A 230 -12.47 16.52 -5.87
N LEU A 231 -11.75 15.99 -4.88
CA LEU A 231 -10.47 16.55 -4.45
C LEU A 231 -9.40 16.32 -5.51
N PHE A 232 -9.20 15.08 -5.96
CA PHE A 232 -8.20 14.78 -6.99
C PHE A 232 -8.50 15.46 -8.32
N GLY A 233 -9.77 15.72 -8.66
CA GLY A 233 -10.13 16.52 -9.83
C GLY A 233 -9.65 17.98 -9.78
N ARG A 234 -9.40 18.54 -8.58
CA ARG A 234 -8.90 19.92 -8.40
C ARG A 234 -7.38 20.03 -8.47
N TYR A 235 -6.67 18.93 -8.29
CA TYR A 235 -5.20 18.85 -8.25
C TYR A 235 -4.64 17.99 -9.40
N LYS A 236 -5.41 17.84 -10.49
CA LYS A 236 -4.94 17.25 -11.75
C LYS A 236 -4.12 18.23 -12.57
#